data_AF-A0A927FLB8-F1
#
_entry.id   AF-A0A927FLB8-F1
#
_cell.length_a   1.000
_cell.length_b   1.000
_cell.length_c   1.000
_cell.angle_alpha   90.00
_cell.angle_beta   90.00
_cell.angle_gamma   90.00
#
_symmetry.space_group_name_H-M   'P 1'
#
loop_
_entity.id
_entity.type
_entity.pdbx_description
1 polymer ?
#
loop_
_entity_poly.entity_id
_entity_poly.type
_entity_poly.pdbx_seq_one_letter_code
_entity_poly.pdbx_strand_id
1 'polypeptide(L)'
;MRARWRRTRPWARVVAGIVVLAVVATGAWWLWWRDPTSAQAQGPTTRTVEASLTTMQKTVTGTGTLEPTVDEDVSFAVSGTVTKVYVAAGDTVKKGQKLAAVDTMNLDADVLDAKSTLAQARAKLDDLDDAADGSDSSDAQIAAAQAQVDVAQSAVDDAKDAVDDAVLKAPVAGLVTTADLEVGDVVSSSGSSSSSGSGSSAGGASAGGGAQSGGQTSSSSATSSSTAPFTIVGTGAWQVETTVSETDVANVAAGDQVELTSDDLTDTLYGTVSSVGLVSTSTSGVASYPVVVAITGDTTTLHDGTSVDVSIIYQRRADVLTVPALAVTTSGDTSTVTTQAGDGTQKKVTVKTGETSGNLVEITSGLSEGDSVVLATFTPGSGNGQSGQRGQGGYGGFGGGELPGGGNIPEGGFPGGFSGGGQGGYQGGGRNG
;
A
#
# COMPACT_ATOMS: atom_id res chain seq x y z
N MET A 1 20.33 77.85 -90.89
CA MET A 1 18.98 77.25 -91.04
C MET A 1 18.07 77.91 -90.02
N ARG A 2 17.07 78.71 -90.44
CA ARG A 2 16.18 79.47 -89.54
C ARG A 2 14.74 78.95 -89.61
N ALA A 3 14.11 78.92 -88.43
CA ALA A 3 12.68 78.83 -88.11
C ALA A 3 12.04 77.43 -88.28
N ARG A 4 11.11 76.98 -87.42
CA ARG A 4 9.97 77.70 -86.84
C ARG A 4 9.54 77.12 -85.48
N TRP A 5 9.30 78.02 -84.52
CA TRP A 5 8.70 77.74 -83.20
C TRP A 5 7.17 77.72 -83.35
N ARG A 6 6.51 76.63 -82.91
CA ARG A 6 5.04 76.49 -82.96
C ARG A 6 4.41 77.04 -81.67
N ARG A 7 3.53 78.04 -81.82
CA ARG A 7 2.67 78.58 -80.75
C ARG A 7 1.70 77.50 -80.25
N THR A 8 1.70 77.22 -78.96
CA THR A 8 0.72 76.36 -78.27
C THR A 8 -0.57 77.14 -77.99
N ARG A 9 -1.72 76.50 -78.24
CA ARG A 9 -3.06 77.08 -78.09
C ARG A 9 -3.50 77.08 -76.61
N PRO A 10 -4.14 78.16 -76.10
CA PRO A 10 -4.45 78.34 -74.68
C PRO A 10 -5.46 77.33 -74.09
N TRP A 11 -6.21 76.59 -74.92
CA TRP A 11 -7.20 75.61 -74.49
C TRP A 11 -6.63 74.38 -73.76
N ALA A 12 -5.37 74.02 -74.01
CA ALA A 12 -4.74 72.84 -73.40
C ALA A 12 -4.49 73.00 -71.88
N ARG A 13 -4.34 74.25 -71.40
CA ARG A 13 -4.14 74.54 -69.97
C ARG A 13 -5.43 74.43 -69.17
N VAL A 14 -6.58 74.73 -69.78
CA VAL A 14 -7.90 74.62 -69.14
C VAL A 14 -8.30 73.16 -68.98
N VAL A 15 -8.06 72.34 -70.01
CA VAL A 15 -8.33 70.90 -69.95
C VAL A 15 -7.46 70.19 -68.90
N ALA A 16 -6.18 70.55 -68.80
CA ALA A 16 -5.29 69.99 -67.78
C ALA A 16 -5.74 70.32 -66.34
N GLY A 17 -6.26 71.53 -66.10
CA GLY A 17 -6.76 71.93 -64.78
C GLY A 17 -8.00 71.15 -64.33
N ILE A 18 -8.91 70.84 -65.25
CA ILE A 18 -10.15 70.10 -64.96
C ILE A 18 -9.84 68.62 -64.62
N VAL A 19 -8.86 68.01 -65.30
CA VAL A 19 -8.47 66.62 -65.04
C VAL A 19 -7.84 66.46 -63.65
N VAL A 20 -7.03 67.42 -63.20
CA VAL A 20 -6.42 67.37 -61.86
C VAL A 20 -7.48 67.49 -60.76
N LEU A 21 -8.48 68.36 -60.93
CA LEU A 21 -9.58 68.49 -59.98
C LEU A 21 -10.46 67.23 -59.90
N ALA A 22 -10.69 66.55 -61.02
CA ALA A 22 -11.45 65.30 -61.04
C ALA A 22 -10.72 64.17 -60.28
N VAL A 23 -9.39 64.05 -60.45
CA VAL A 23 -8.59 63.01 -59.77
C VAL A 23 -8.56 63.22 -58.26
N VAL A 24 -8.42 64.47 -57.81
CA VAL A 24 -8.42 64.82 -56.37
C VAL A 24 -9.79 64.54 -55.74
N ALA A 25 -10.88 64.85 -56.45
CA ALA A 25 -12.23 64.56 -55.97
C ALA A 25 -12.49 63.05 -55.85
N THR A 26 -12.04 62.24 -56.82
CA THR A 26 -12.16 60.77 -56.76
C THR A 26 -11.27 60.14 -55.68
N GLY A 27 -10.08 60.69 -55.44
CA GLY A 27 -9.18 60.22 -54.40
C GLY A 27 -9.71 60.50 -52.99
N ALA A 28 -10.27 61.70 -52.77
CA ALA A 28 -10.89 62.07 -51.50
C ALA A 28 -12.16 61.25 -51.22
N TRP A 29 -12.98 60.99 -52.25
CA TRP A 29 -14.17 60.16 -52.11
C TRP A 29 -13.85 58.69 -51.84
N TRP A 30 -12.81 58.13 -52.48
CA TRP A 30 -12.37 56.76 -52.23
C TRP A 30 -11.76 56.56 -50.82
N LEU A 31 -11.10 57.60 -50.28
CA LEU A 31 -10.60 57.58 -48.91
C LEU A 31 -11.70 57.77 -47.87
N TRP A 32 -12.76 58.51 -48.19
CA TRP A 32 -13.89 58.73 -47.28
C TRP A 32 -14.89 57.58 -47.28
N TRP A 33 -14.96 56.79 -48.36
CA TRP A 33 -15.83 55.61 -48.47
C TRP A 33 -15.14 54.29 -48.12
N ARG A 34 -13.91 54.35 -47.62
CA ARG A 34 -13.26 53.18 -47.05
C ARG A 34 -13.84 52.97 -45.66
N ASP A 35 -14.89 52.15 -45.59
CA ASP A 35 -15.42 51.66 -44.32
C ASP A 35 -14.23 51.20 -43.45
N PRO A 36 -14.08 51.69 -42.21
CA PRO A 36 -13.18 51.05 -41.29
C PRO A 36 -13.70 49.62 -41.16
N THR A 37 -12.97 48.67 -41.73
CA THR A 37 -13.17 47.25 -41.46
C THR A 37 -13.05 47.10 -39.96
N SER A 38 -14.18 47.16 -39.27
CA SER A 38 -14.33 46.74 -37.90
C SER A 38 -13.93 45.28 -37.91
N ALA A 39 -12.70 45.03 -37.47
CA ALA A 39 -12.28 43.71 -37.05
C ALA A 39 -13.37 43.21 -36.10
N GLN A 40 -14.18 42.25 -36.57
CA GLN A 40 -14.99 41.43 -35.68
C GLN A 40 -13.99 40.78 -34.73
N ALA A 41 -13.82 41.38 -33.56
CA ALA A 41 -13.19 40.73 -32.44
C ALA A 41 -14.01 39.45 -32.22
N GLN A 42 -13.42 38.31 -32.54
CA GLN A 42 -13.96 37.04 -32.09
C GLN A 42 -14.03 37.15 -30.57
N GLY A 43 -15.24 37.21 -30.02
CA GLY A 43 -15.43 37.25 -28.58
C GLY A 43 -14.68 36.10 -27.94
N PRO A 44 -14.09 36.28 -26.75
CA PRO A 44 -13.38 35.20 -26.08
C PRO A 44 -14.32 34.00 -25.97
N THR A 45 -13.91 32.85 -26.47
CA THR A 45 -14.65 31.60 -26.30
C THR A 45 -14.61 31.23 -24.83
N THR A 46 -15.57 31.70 -24.05
CA THR A 46 -15.67 31.38 -22.64
C THR A 46 -16.25 29.99 -22.48
N ARG A 47 -15.59 29.18 -21.65
CA ARG A 47 -16.12 27.88 -21.23
C ARG A 47 -16.80 28.09 -19.89
N THR A 48 -18.06 27.71 -19.81
CA THR A 48 -18.86 27.79 -18.59
C THR A 48 -19.04 26.39 -18.01
N VAL A 49 -19.01 26.27 -16.69
CA VAL A 49 -19.29 25.05 -15.93
C VAL A 49 -20.30 25.42 -14.84
N GLU A 50 -21.30 24.57 -14.62
CA GLU A 50 -22.28 24.80 -13.56
C GLU A 50 -21.69 24.44 -12.19
N ALA A 51 -22.01 25.24 -11.18
CA ALA A 51 -21.72 24.88 -9.80
C ALA A 51 -22.65 23.73 -9.39
N SER A 52 -22.08 22.61 -8.96
CA SER A 52 -22.84 21.41 -8.61
C SER A 52 -22.52 20.93 -7.20
N LEU A 53 -23.52 20.29 -6.59
CA LEU A 53 -23.33 19.53 -5.36
C LEU A 53 -22.53 18.26 -5.67
N THR A 54 -21.40 18.10 -4.99
CA THR A 54 -20.51 16.95 -5.17
C THR A 54 -20.15 16.39 -3.80
N THR A 55 -19.94 15.07 -3.72
CA THR A 55 -19.40 14.45 -2.51
C THR A 55 -17.90 14.71 -2.44
N MET A 56 -17.46 15.41 -1.40
CA MET A 56 -16.04 15.60 -1.11
C MET A 56 -15.53 14.55 -0.12
N GLN A 57 -14.32 14.08 -0.37
CA GLN A 57 -13.67 13.06 0.45
C GLN A 57 -12.25 13.49 0.79
N LYS A 58 -11.79 13.06 1.98
CA LYS A 58 -10.38 13.11 2.34
C LYS A 58 -9.86 11.69 2.42
N THR A 59 -8.71 11.49 1.79
CA THR A 59 -8.07 10.20 1.69
C THR A 59 -6.64 10.25 2.20
N VAL A 60 -6.23 9.13 2.77
CA VAL A 60 -4.82 8.83 3.05
C VAL A 60 -4.45 7.68 2.11
N THR A 61 -3.39 7.87 1.34
CA THR A 61 -2.91 6.85 0.41
C THR A 61 -1.71 6.11 1.01
N GLY A 62 -1.71 4.79 0.87
CA GLY A 62 -0.59 3.93 1.20
C GLY A 62 -0.47 2.81 0.17
N THR A 63 0.56 1.99 0.30
CA THR A 63 0.70 0.74 -0.46
C THR A 63 0.78 -0.42 0.51
N GLY A 64 0.30 -1.59 0.09
CA GLY A 64 0.32 -2.80 0.91
C GLY A 64 0.30 -4.05 0.04
N THR A 65 0.45 -5.20 0.68
CA THR A 65 0.33 -6.52 0.04
C THR A 65 -0.95 -7.18 0.50
N LEU A 66 -1.66 -7.82 -0.44
CA LEU A 66 -2.80 -8.68 -0.16
C LEU A 66 -2.33 -9.99 0.42
N GLU A 67 -2.88 -10.34 1.58
CA GLU A 67 -2.57 -11.57 2.28
C GLU A 67 -3.88 -12.21 2.78
N PRO A 68 -3.98 -13.56 2.75
CA PRO A 68 -5.10 -14.25 3.36
C PRO A 68 -5.07 -14.03 4.88
N THR A 69 -6.24 -13.84 5.51
CA THR A 69 -6.33 -13.68 6.97
C THR A 69 -5.95 -14.96 7.72
N VAL A 70 -5.94 -16.10 7.03
CA VAL A 70 -5.60 -17.40 7.59
C VAL A 70 -4.51 -18.01 6.72
N ASP A 71 -3.31 -18.11 7.26
CA ASP A 71 -2.17 -18.83 6.70
C ASP A 71 -1.56 -19.63 7.85
N GLU A 72 -1.82 -20.94 7.87
CA GLU A 72 -1.48 -21.80 9.01
C GLU A 72 -0.71 -23.03 8.55
N ASP A 73 0.46 -23.20 9.16
CA ASP A 73 1.32 -24.36 9.03
C ASP A 73 0.85 -25.47 9.97
N VAL A 74 0.41 -26.59 9.38
CA VAL A 74 -0.21 -27.69 10.10
C VAL A 74 0.76 -28.86 10.19
N SER A 75 1.17 -29.18 11.43
CA SER A 75 2.12 -30.27 11.73
C SER A 75 1.57 -31.23 12.77
N PHE A 76 2.15 -32.43 12.83
CA PHE A 76 1.75 -33.44 13.82
C PHE A 76 2.20 -33.04 15.22
N ALA A 77 1.31 -33.20 16.20
CA ALA A 77 1.63 -33.00 17.61
C ALA A 77 2.43 -34.19 18.20
N VAL A 78 2.32 -35.37 17.61
CA VAL A 78 3.06 -36.58 17.98
C VAL A 78 4.06 -36.98 16.91
N SER A 79 5.17 -37.61 17.32
CA SER A 79 6.12 -38.21 16.39
C SER A 79 5.68 -39.62 15.98
N GLY A 80 5.94 -40.00 14.74
CA GLY A 80 5.55 -41.30 14.23
C GLY A 80 5.83 -41.46 12.73
N THR A 81 5.56 -42.64 12.20
CA THR A 81 5.65 -42.92 10.77
C THR A 81 4.29 -42.70 10.12
N VAL A 82 4.23 -41.96 9.02
CA VAL A 82 3.01 -41.68 8.27
C VAL A 82 2.50 -42.97 7.64
N THR A 83 1.29 -43.38 8.01
CA THR A 83 0.61 -44.56 7.45
C THR A 83 -0.29 -44.20 6.28
N LYS A 84 -0.84 -42.98 6.28
CA LYS A 84 -1.78 -42.54 5.25
C LYS A 84 -1.83 -41.02 5.11
N VAL A 85 -1.90 -40.55 3.87
CA VAL A 85 -2.17 -39.16 3.48
C VAL A 85 -3.52 -39.12 2.75
N TYR A 86 -4.41 -38.22 3.16
CA TYR A 86 -5.79 -38.12 2.67
C TYR A 86 -6.03 -36.98 1.69
N VAL A 87 -5.14 -35.98 1.64
CA VAL A 87 -5.28 -34.77 0.84
C VAL A 87 -4.00 -34.48 0.08
N ALA A 88 -4.11 -33.78 -1.05
CA ALA A 88 -2.98 -33.31 -1.84
C ALA A 88 -2.96 -31.78 -1.93
N ALA A 89 -1.83 -31.22 -2.37
CA ALA A 89 -1.74 -29.79 -2.69
C ALA A 89 -2.79 -29.42 -3.75
N GLY A 90 -3.53 -28.34 -3.51
CA GLY A 90 -4.67 -27.88 -4.30
C GLY A 90 -6.04 -28.33 -3.80
N ASP A 91 -6.13 -29.22 -2.80
CA ASP A 91 -7.41 -29.63 -2.24
C ASP A 91 -7.98 -28.58 -1.27
N THR A 92 -9.30 -28.38 -1.33
CA THR A 92 -10.02 -27.56 -0.33
C THR A 92 -10.48 -28.42 0.83
N VAL A 93 -10.08 -28.06 2.04
CA VAL A 93 -10.39 -28.78 3.28
C VAL A 93 -11.30 -27.97 4.20
N LYS A 94 -12.09 -28.68 5.01
CA LYS A 94 -12.92 -28.08 6.07
C LYS A 94 -12.23 -28.21 7.41
N LYS A 95 -12.57 -27.32 8.35
CA LYS A 95 -12.14 -27.44 9.75
C LYS A 95 -12.49 -28.84 10.31
N GLY A 96 -11.49 -29.50 10.88
CA GLY A 96 -11.56 -30.85 11.44
C GLY A 96 -11.40 -31.99 10.43
N GLN A 97 -11.21 -31.70 9.14
CA GLN A 97 -10.99 -32.72 8.12
C GLN A 97 -9.64 -33.41 8.32
N LYS A 98 -9.61 -34.74 8.21
CA LYS A 98 -8.39 -35.55 8.32
C LYS A 98 -7.47 -35.27 7.13
N LEU A 99 -6.21 -34.93 7.40
CA LEU A 99 -5.17 -34.64 6.41
C LEU A 99 -4.23 -35.82 6.25
N ALA A 100 -3.75 -36.37 7.36
CA ALA A 100 -2.85 -37.51 7.39
C ALA A 100 -2.96 -38.26 8.72
N ALA A 101 -2.42 -39.47 8.77
CA ALA A 101 -2.38 -40.30 9.99
C ALA A 101 -0.99 -40.93 10.14
N VAL A 102 -0.50 -40.97 11.38
CA VAL A 102 0.70 -41.73 11.76
C VAL A 102 0.35 -43.06 12.40
N ASP A 103 1.33 -43.93 12.52
CA ASP A 103 1.22 -45.21 13.21
C ASP A 103 0.93 -45.00 14.70
N THR A 104 -0.14 -45.61 15.20
CA THR A 104 -0.59 -45.53 16.58
C THR A 104 -0.13 -46.70 17.43
N MET A 105 0.58 -47.71 16.90
CA MET A 105 0.91 -48.93 17.66
C MET A 105 1.56 -48.66 19.02
N ASN A 106 2.50 -47.71 19.09
CA ASN A 106 3.14 -47.36 20.36
C ASN A 106 2.19 -46.56 21.27
N LEU A 107 1.41 -45.64 20.71
CA LEU A 107 0.45 -44.82 21.45
C LEU A 107 -0.69 -45.67 22.05
N ASP A 108 -1.17 -46.66 21.29
CA ASP A 108 -2.16 -47.64 21.75
C ASP A 108 -1.61 -48.52 22.89
N ALA A 109 -0.30 -48.85 22.84
CA ALA A 109 0.37 -49.56 23.93
C ALA A 109 0.49 -48.69 25.19
N ASP A 110 0.81 -47.41 25.05
CA ASP A 110 0.88 -46.45 26.15
C ASP A 110 -0.49 -46.24 26.81
N VAL A 111 -1.57 -46.17 26.03
CA VAL A 111 -2.95 -46.14 26.54
C VAL A 111 -3.26 -47.39 27.36
N LEU A 112 -2.81 -48.56 26.93
CA LEU A 112 -3.04 -49.82 27.65
C LEU A 112 -2.26 -49.87 28.98
N ASP A 113 -1.04 -49.36 29.00
CA ASP A 113 -0.21 -49.27 30.22
C ASP A 113 -0.82 -48.27 31.23
N ALA A 114 -1.22 -47.08 30.75
CA ALA A 114 -1.90 -46.08 31.58
C ALA A 114 -3.21 -46.63 32.16
N LYS A 115 -4.01 -47.36 31.37
CA LYS A 115 -5.23 -48.02 31.86
C LYS A 115 -4.94 -49.08 32.91
N SER A 116 -3.84 -49.82 32.78
CA SER A 116 -3.42 -50.82 33.75
C SER A 116 -2.98 -50.17 35.07
N THR A 117 -2.28 -49.04 35.01
CA THR A 117 -1.90 -48.24 36.18
C THR A 117 -3.12 -47.65 36.89
N LEU A 118 -4.09 -47.11 36.12
CA LEU A 118 -5.37 -46.63 36.66
C LEU A 118 -6.15 -47.75 37.35
N ALA A 119 -6.20 -48.95 36.75
CA ALA A 119 -6.86 -50.10 37.38
C ALA A 119 -6.21 -50.49 38.71
N GLN A 120 -4.87 -50.45 38.80
CA GLN A 120 -4.15 -50.71 40.05
C GLN A 120 -4.42 -49.63 41.11
N ALA A 121 -4.42 -48.36 40.72
CA ALA A 121 -4.72 -47.25 41.62
C ALA A 121 -6.16 -47.33 42.16
N ARG A 122 -7.12 -47.69 41.31
CA ARG A 122 -8.52 -47.88 41.71
C ARG A 122 -8.69 -49.07 42.65
N ALA A 123 -8.09 -50.21 42.34
CA ALA A 123 -8.14 -51.37 43.23
C ALA A 123 -7.56 -51.05 44.62
N LYS A 124 -6.48 -50.27 44.68
CA LYS A 124 -5.90 -49.82 45.95
C LYS A 124 -6.80 -48.85 46.72
N LEU A 125 -7.53 -47.98 46.03
CA LEU A 125 -8.53 -47.12 46.66
C LEU A 125 -9.67 -47.96 47.23
N ASP A 126 -10.21 -48.88 46.43
CA ASP A 126 -11.29 -49.79 46.85
C ASP A 126 -10.89 -50.62 48.09
N ASP A 127 -9.66 -51.18 48.10
CA ASP A 127 -9.14 -51.93 49.25
C ASP A 127 -9.03 -51.05 50.53
N LEU A 128 -8.70 -49.76 50.38
CA LEU A 128 -8.61 -48.82 51.51
C LEU A 128 -9.97 -48.34 51.99
N ASP A 129 -10.92 -48.15 51.08
CA ASP A 129 -12.31 -47.82 51.41
C ASP A 129 -12.99 -48.99 52.16
N ASP A 130 -12.75 -50.24 51.72
CA ASP A 130 -13.26 -51.43 52.40
C ASP A 130 -12.62 -51.65 53.79
N ALA A 131 -11.36 -51.23 53.97
CA ALA A 131 -10.63 -51.33 55.23
C ALA A 131 -10.82 -50.12 56.16
N ALA A 132 -11.62 -49.13 55.76
CA ALA A 132 -11.78 -47.88 56.50
C ALA A 132 -12.41 -48.11 57.89
N ASP A 133 -11.75 -47.60 58.93
CA ASP A 133 -12.22 -47.68 60.33
C ASP A 133 -12.80 -46.36 60.85
N GLY A 134 -12.84 -45.33 60.01
CA GLY A 134 -13.33 -43.98 60.34
C GLY A 134 -12.34 -43.14 61.14
N SER A 135 -11.05 -43.49 61.14
CA SER A 135 -10.00 -42.70 61.76
C SER A 135 -9.45 -41.61 60.84
N ASP A 136 -8.91 -40.54 61.42
CA ASP A 136 -8.23 -39.48 60.64
C ASP A 136 -7.07 -40.03 59.77
N SER A 137 -6.47 -41.16 60.17
CA SER A 137 -5.42 -41.83 59.40
C SER A 137 -5.96 -42.55 58.17
N SER A 138 -7.09 -43.27 58.29
CA SER A 138 -7.72 -43.94 57.15
C SER A 138 -8.17 -42.91 56.12
N ASP A 139 -8.75 -41.79 56.58
CA ASP A 139 -9.20 -40.71 55.71
C ASP A 139 -8.05 -40.08 54.93
N ALA A 140 -6.90 -39.87 55.57
CA ALA A 140 -5.69 -39.37 54.90
C ALA A 140 -5.15 -40.35 53.86
N GLN A 141 -5.24 -41.67 54.11
CA GLN A 141 -4.81 -42.71 53.16
C GLN A 141 -5.74 -42.80 51.95
N ILE A 142 -7.05 -42.75 52.17
CA ILE A 142 -8.07 -42.70 51.11
C ILE A 142 -7.88 -41.46 50.25
N ALA A 143 -7.68 -40.28 50.86
CA ALA A 143 -7.42 -39.05 50.12
C ALA A 143 -6.14 -39.14 49.25
N ALA A 144 -5.08 -39.76 49.77
CA ALA A 144 -3.85 -39.98 49.01
C ALA A 144 -4.02 -41.01 47.87
N ALA A 145 -4.83 -42.05 48.07
CA ALA A 145 -5.16 -43.03 47.04
C ALA A 145 -6.07 -42.44 45.96
N GLN A 146 -7.05 -41.61 46.34
CA GLN A 146 -7.87 -40.86 45.41
C GLN A 146 -7.02 -39.96 44.53
N ALA A 147 -6.07 -39.22 45.12
CA ALA A 147 -5.13 -38.42 44.34
C ALA A 147 -4.28 -39.26 43.36
N GLN A 148 -3.95 -40.52 43.72
CA GLN A 148 -3.27 -41.44 42.79
C GLN A 148 -4.18 -41.89 41.65
N VAL A 149 -5.47 -42.12 41.91
CA VAL A 149 -6.47 -42.40 40.87
C VAL A 149 -6.60 -41.21 39.93
N ASP A 150 -6.65 -39.99 40.45
CA ASP A 150 -6.77 -38.78 39.64
C ASP A 150 -5.55 -38.60 38.73
N VAL A 151 -4.32 -38.77 39.26
CA VAL A 151 -3.08 -38.74 38.47
C VAL A 151 -3.08 -39.82 37.38
N ALA A 152 -3.49 -41.05 37.72
CA ALA A 152 -3.53 -42.14 36.76
C ALA A 152 -4.64 -41.93 35.70
N GLN A 153 -5.73 -41.25 36.05
CA GLN A 153 -6.80 -40.89 35.12
C GLN A 153 -6.30 -39.84 34.12
N SER A 154 -5.63 -38.79 34.59
CA SER A 154 -5.00 -37.80 33.70
C SER A 154 -4.02 -38.46 32.73
N ALA A 155 -3.18 -39.40 33.21
CA ALA A 155 -2.25 -40.13 32.34
C ALA A 155 -2.97 -40.95 31.24
N VAL A 156 -4.15 -41.50 31.54
CA VAL A 156 -4.98 -42.18 30.53
C VAL A 156 -5.55 -41.20 29.51
N ASP A 157 -5.95 -40.01 29.95
CA ASP A 157 -6.52 -39.00 29.07
C ASP A 157 -5.44 -38.36 28.18
N ASP A 158 -4.25 -38.05 28.73
CA ASP A 158 -3.07 -37.62 27.96
C ASP A 158 -2.69 -38.66 26.89
N ALA A 159 -2.70 -39.95 27.23
CA ALA A 159 -2.39 -41.02 26.29
C ALA A 159 -3.46 -41.17 25.19
N LYS A 160 -4.74 -40.91 25.48
CA LYS A 160 -5.80 -40.91 24.46
C LYS A 160 -5.68 -39.70 23.56
N ASP A 161 -5.41 -38.52 24.12
CA ASP A 161 -5.22 -37.30 23.36
C ASP A 161 -4.04 -37.47 22.39
N ALA A 162 -2.96 -38.12 22.82
CA ALA A 162 -1.84 -38.48 21.94
C ALA A 162 -2.26 -39.40 20.77
N VAL A 163 -3.16 -40.38 21.00
CA VAL A 163 -3.72 -41.22 19.92
C VAL A 163 -4.62 -40.40 18.99
N ASP A 164 -5.43 -39.49 19.52
CA ASP A 164 -6.29 -38.62 18.70
C ASP A 164 -5.47 -37.64 17.85
N ASP A 165 -4.34 -37.17 18.40
CA ASP A 165 -3.35 -36.30 17.74
C ASP A 165 -2.49 -37.03 16.70
N ALA A 166 -2.51 -38.37 16.71
CA ALA A 166 -1.92 -39.17 15.64
C ALA A 166 -2.63 -39.00 14.30
N VAL A 167 -3.87 -38.49 14.31
CA VAL A 167 -4.61 -38.11 13.10
C VAL A 167 -4.57 -36.60 12.95
N LEU A 168 -3.73 -36.13 12.03
CA LEU A 168 -3.64 -34.72 11.71
C LEU A 168 -4.94 -34.22 11.09
N LYS A 169 -5.53 -33.17 11.67
CA LYS A 169 -6.78 -32.55 11.22
C LYS A 169 -6.54 -31.08 10.87
N ALA A 170 -7.29 -30.57 9.90
CA ALA A 170 -7.23 -29.16 9.55
C ALA A 170 -7.78 -28.27 10.69
N PRO A 171 -7.00 -27.33 11.26
CA PRO A 171 -7.49 -26.43 12.31
C PRO A 171 -8.50 -25.40 11.77
N VAL A 172 -8.41 -25.10 10.47
CA VAL A 172 -9.19 -24.10 9.74
C VAL A 172 -9.70 -24.67 8.42
N ALA A 173 -10.70 -24.02 7.82
CA ALA A 173 -11.12 -24.35 6.46
C ALA A 173 -10.32 -23.52 5.46
N GLY A 174 -9.85 -24.14 4.37
CA GLY A 174 -8.97 -23.47 3.43
C GLY A 174 -8.48 -24.37 2.30
N LEU A 175 -7.62 -23.82 1.46
CA LEU A 175 -6.91 -24.51 0.40
C LEU A 175 -5.56 -25.01 0.93
N VAL A 176 -5.23 -26.26 0.67
CA VAL A 176 -3.90 -26.82 0.95
C VAL A 176 -2.95 -26.32 -0.14
N THR A 177 -2.00 -25.44 0.20
CA THR A 177 -1.03 -24.89 -0.78
C THR A 177 0.17 -25.79 -0.96
N THR A 178 0.63 -26.41 0.13
CA THR A 178 1.75 -27.35 0.17
C THR A 178 1.33 -28.64 0.87
N ALA A 179 1.85 -29.76 0.38
CA ALA A 179 1.62 -31.09 0.94
C ALA A 179 2.91 -31.91 0.77
N ASP A 180 3.90 -31.61 1.61
CA ASP A 180 5.23 -32.23 1.60
C ASP A 180 5.25 -33.43 2.56
N LEU A 181 4.39 -34.42 2.29
CA LEU A 181 4.28 -35.62 3.12
C LEU A 181 3.92 -36.86 2.30
N GLU A 182 4.70 -37.91 2.43
CA GLU A 182 4.49 -39.21 1.78
C GLU A 182 4.25 -40.33 2.81
N VAL A 183 3.62 -41.41 2.36
CA VAL A 183 3.42 -42.60 3.19
C VAL A 183 4.78 -43.27 3.44
N GLY A 184 5.10 -43.50 4.71
CA GLY A 184 6.38 -44.05 5.15
C GLY A 184 7.34 -43.01 5.70
N ASP A 185 7.04 -41.71 5.55
CA ASP A 185 7.84 -40.65 6.14
C ASP A 185 7.78 -40.68 7.67
N VAL A 186 8.91 -40.35 8.29
CA VAL A 186 8.98 -40.17 9.75
C VAL A 186 8.75 -38.70 10.06
N VAL A 187 7.65 -38.40 10.74
CA VAL A 187 7.39 -37.07 11.27
C VAL A 187 7.86 -37.02 12.71
N SER A 188 8.65 -36.00 13.02
CA SER A 188 8.96 -35.65 14.40
C SER A 188 7.97 -34.56 14.79
N SER A 189 7.36 -34.67 15.97
CA SER A 189 6.62 -33.56 16.55
C SER A 189 7.55 -32.35 16.56
N SER A 190 7.25 -31.33 15.76
CA SER A 190 7.99 -30.08 15.77
C SER A 190 7.58 -29.33 17.02
N GLY A 191 8.04 -29.85 18.16
CA GLY A 191 7.87 -29.21 19.45
C GLY A 191 8.67 -27.92 19.39
N SER A 192 7.95 -26.81 19.31
CA SER A 192 8.47 -25.51 19.70
C SER A 192 9.12 -25.69 21.07
N SER A 193 10.43 -25.59 21.12
CA SER A 193 11.20 -25.59 22.35
C SER A 193 10.93 -24.28 23.09
N SER A 194 9.74 -24.15 23.67
CA SER A 194 9.43 -23.10 24.64
C SER A 194 10.17 -23.43 25.93
N SER A 195 11.41 -22.93 26.02
CA SER A 195 12.07 -22.46 27.23
C SER A 195 11.61 -23.09 28.56
N SER A 196 12.05 -24.32 28.85
CA SER A 196 12.14 -24.77 30.23
C SER A 196 13.40 -24.16 30.82
N GLY A 197 13.23 -23.05 31.55
CA GLY A 197 14.28 -22.41 32.32
C GLY A 197 15.01 -23.44 33.21
N SER A 198 16.33 -23.41 33.10
CA SER A 198 17.27 -24.17 33.90
C SER A 198 16.98 -24.06 35.40
N GLY A 199 16.31 -25.06 35.95
CA GLY A 199 16.32 -25.37 37.38
C GLY A 199 17.54 -26.24 37.66
N SER A 200 18.66 -25.60 37.99
CA SER A 200 19.87 -26.29 38.44
C SER A 200 19.59 -27.06 39.74
N SER A 201 19.58 -28.40 39.68
CA SER A 201 19.76 -29.23 40.88
C SER A 201 21.13 -29.89 40.83
N ALA A 202 21.99 -29.45 41.76
CA ALA A 202 23.27 -30.04 42.06
C ALA A 202 23.12 -31.52 42.46
N GLY A 203 24.11 -32.34 42.10
CA GLY A 203 24.37 -33.59 42.82
C GLY A 203 25.06 -34.68 42.02
N GLY A 204 26.33 -34.90 42.31
CA GLY A 204 26.86 -36.27 42.41
C GLY A 204 27.74 -36.76 41.26
N ALA A 205 29.04 -36.79 41.53
CA ALA A 205 30.06 -37.45 40.72
C ALA A 205 29.88 -38.97 40.65
N SER A 206 30.28 -39.59 39.53
CA SER A 206 31.00 -40.86 39.57
C SER A 206 31.90 -41.01 38.36
N ALA A 207 33.13 -41.44 38.65
CA ALA A 207 34.25 -41.63 37.77
C ALA A 207 34.15 -42.90 36.91
N GLY A 208 35.03 -42.99 35.90
CA GLY A 208 35.70 -44.25 35.59
C GLY A 208 35.57 -44.76 34.15
N GLY A 209 36.59 -44.43 33.34
CA GLY A 209 37.28 -45.25 32.34
C GLY A 209 36.59 -46.41 31.62
N GLY A 210 36.74 -46.43 30.29
CA GLY A 210 36.58 -47.64 29.48
C GLY A 210 36.59 -47.35 27.98
N ALA A 211 37.45 -48.04 27.23
CA ALA A 211 37.77 -47.79 25.84
C ALA A 211 36.79 -48.45 24.84
N GLN A 212 36.74 -47.85 23.64
CA GLN A 212 36.70 -48.45 22.31
C GLN A 212 35.64 -49.53 22.00
N SER A 213 34.73 -49.21 21.06
CA SER A 213 34.51 -50.07 19.89
C SER A 213 33.76 -49.31 18.79
N GLY A 214 34.37 -49.24 17.62
CA GLY A 214 33.71 -48.77 16.40
C GLY A 214 32.59 -49.73 16.02
N GLY A 215 31.37 -49.23 16.04
CA GLY A 215 30.23 -49.81 15.36
C GLY A 215 29.70 -48.76 14.39
N GLN A 216 29.95 -48.96 13.10
CA GLN A 216 29.30 -48.23 12.02
C GLN A 216 27.79 -48.46 12.17
N THR A 217 27.09 -47.48 12.74
CA THR A 217 25.64 -47.39 12.60
C THR A 217 25.40 -46.56 11.36
N SER A 218 24.77 -47.19 10.38
CA SER A 218 24.28 -46.56 9.17
C SER A 218 23.47 -45.34 9.58
N SER A 219 24.05 -44.16 9.39
CA SER A 219 23.31 -42.91 9.38
C SER A 219 22.44 -42.95 8.13
N SER A 220 21.27 -43.58 8.23
CA SER A 220 20.11 -43.12 7.49
C SER A 220 19.89 -41.69 7.96
N SER A 221 20.44 -40.76 7.20
CA SER A 221 20.12 -39.35 7.28
C SER A 221 18.63 -39.23 7.02
N ALA A 222 17.82 -39.38 8.07
CA ALA A 222 16.49 -38.81 8.10
C ALA A 222 16.74 -37.30 8.06
N THR A 223 16.62 -36.74 6.85
CA THR A 223 16.46 -35.30 6.66
C THR A 223 15.18 -34.92 7.38
N SER A 224 15.28 -34.63 8.66
CA SER A 224 14.24 -33.96 9.42
C SER A 224 14.21 -32.51 8.95
N SER A 225 13.57 -32.27 7.82
CA SER A 225 13.13 -30.93 7.46
C SER A 225 12.01 -30.58 8.42
N SER A 226 12.27 -29.63 9.31
CA SER A 226 11.29 -29.04 10.24
C SER A 226 10.21 -28.19 9.53
N THR A 227 10.00 -28.43 8.23
CA THR A 227 8.97 -27.76 7.45
C THR A 227 7.63 -28.39 7.82
N ALA A 228 6.61 -27.57 8.03
CA ALA A 228 5.27 -28.08 8.25
C ALA A 228 4.85 -28.93 7.03
N PRO A 229 4.30 -30.14 7.24
CA PRO A 229 3.93 -31.03 6.14
C PRO A 229 2.77 -30.49 5.30
N PHE A 230 1.95 -29.59 5.86
CA PHE A 230 0.87 -28.93 5.14
C PHE A 230 0.82 -27.45 5.51
N THR A 231 0.64 -26.58 4.52
CA THR A 231 0.24 -25.18 4.72
C THR A 231 -1.20 -25.01 4.22
N ILE A 232 -2.06 -24.43 5.06
CA ILE A 232 -3.47 -24.20 4.75
C ILE A 232 -3.74 -22.71 4.70
N VAL A 233 -4.22 -22.25 3.55
CA VAL A 233 -4.60 -20.87 3.31
C VAL A 233 -6.12 -20.73 3.29
N GLY A 234 -6.68 -19.85 4.12
CA GLY A 234 -8.10 -19.52 4.10
C GLY A 234 -8.45 -18.70 2.86
N THR A 235 -9.48 -19.12 2.12
CA THR A 235 -9.89 -18.45 0.87
C THR A 235 -10.98 -17.40 1.06
N GLY A 236 -11.59 -17.34 2.25
CA GLY A 236 -12.80 -16.54 2.50
C GLY A 236 -12.58 -15.22 3.27
N ALA A 237 -11.35 -14.92 3.68
CA ALA A 237 -11.02 -13.71 4.40
C ALA A 237 -9.65 -13.23 3.95
N TRP A 238 -9.58 -11.98 3.50
CA TRP A 238 -8.38 -11.35 2.98
C TRP A 238 -8.16 -10.03 3.70
N GLN A 239 -6.90 -9.70 3.90
CA GLN A 239 -6.48 -8.45 4.49
C GLN A 239 -5.33 -7.83 3.72
N VAL A 240 -5.11 -6.54 3.97
CA VAL A 240 -3.95 -5.80 3.48
C VAL A 240 -3.31 -5.10 4.66
N GLU A 241 -2.02 -5.33 4.82
CA GLU A 241 -1.21 -4.55 5.74
C GLU A 241 -0.59 -3.39 4.98
N THR A 242 -0.89 -2.17 5.43
CA THR A 242 -0.29 -0.94 4.91
C THR A 242 0.29 -0.11 6.04
N THR A 243 1.10 0.89 5.71
CA THR A 243 1.67 1.81 6.69
C THR A 243 1.21 3.23 6.39
N VAL A 244 0.82 3.94 7.45
CA VAL A 244 0.36 5.33 7.38
C VAL A 244 1.31 6.23 8.17
N SER A 245 1.55 7.43 7.67
CA SER A 245 2.45 8.42 8.28
C SER A 245 1.89 8.97 9.61
N GLU A 246 2.76 9.44 10.51
CA GLU A 246 2.37 10.08 11.77
C GLU A 246 1.41 11.27 11.61
N THR A 247 1.54 12.05 10.53
CA THR A 247 0.66 13.22 10.30
C THR A 247 -0.76 12.80 9.92
N ASP A 248 -0.92 11.62 9.33
CA ASP A 248 -2.17 11.15 8.77
C ASP A 248 -2.87 10.14 9.69
N VAL A 249 -2.13 9.33 10.45
CA VAL A 249 -2.67 8.27 11.32
C VAL A 249 -3.64 8.81 12.37
N ALA A 250 -3.47 10.05 12.82
CA ALA A 250 -4.37 10.70 13.77
C ALA A 250 -5.80 10.88 13.23
N ASN A 251 -5.98 10.84 11.91
CA ASN A 251 -7.28 10.96 11.26
C ASN A 251 -7.90 9.60 10.93
N VAL A 252 -7.12 8.51 10.95
CA VAL A 252 -7.57 7.16 10.57
C VAL A 252 -8.10 6.42 11.78
N ALA A 253 -9.28 5.80 11.64
CA ALA A 253 -9.91 5.01 12.68
C ALA A 253 -10.40 3.65 12.16
N ALA A 254 -10.57 2.69 13.07
CA ALA A 254 -11.22 1.42 12.76
C ALA A 254 -12.64 1.67 12.25
N GLY A 255 -13.00 1.01 11.15
CA GLY A 255 -14.27 1.19 10.44
C GLY A 255 -14.24 2.18 9.28
N ASP A 256 -13.14 2.92 9.07
CA ASP A 256 -13.00 3.78 7.89
C ASP A 256 -13.07 2.95 6.61
N GLN A 257 -13.73 3.49 5.58
CA GLN A 257 -13.86 2.81 4.30
C GLN A 257 -12.56 2.93 3.51
N VAL A 258 -12.17 1.85 2.87
CA VAL A 258 -10.95 1.78 2.08
C VAL A 258 -11.28 1.37 0.66
N GLU A 259 -10.67 2.05 -0.30
CA GLU A 259 -10.68 1.68 -1.71
C GLU A 259 -9.29 1.13 -2.06
N LEU A 260 -9.27 -0.02 -2.72
CA LEU A 260 -8.03 -0.67 -3.12
C LEU A 260 -8.01 -0.86 -4.63
N THR A 261 -6.88 -0.51 -5.23
CA THR A 261 -6.64 -0.68 -6.66
C THR A 261 -5.32 -1.39 -6.87
N SER A 262 -5.20 -2.15 -7.96
CA SER A 262 -3.95 -2.77 -8.38
C SER A 262 -3.93 -2.83 -9.89
N ASP A 263 -2.74 -2.83 -10.48
CA ASP A 263 -2.56 -3.03 -11.92
C ASP A 263 -3.10 -4.40 -12.38
N ASP A 264 -3.09 -5.40 -11.49
CA ASP A 264 -3.57 -6.76 -11.76
C ASP A 264 -5.10 -6.90 -11.60
N LEU A 265 -5.78 -5.90 -11.02
CA LEU A 265 -7.21 -5.92 -10.76
C LEU A 265 -7.95 -5.05 -11.78
N THR A 266 -8.99 -5.61 -12.41
CA THR A 266 -9.83 -4.84 -13.36
C THR A 266 -10.83 -3.92 -12.65
N ASP A 267 -11.27 -4.32 -11.45
CA ASP A 267 -12.26 -3.61 -10.64
C ASP A 267 -11.64 -3.11 -9.33
N THR A 268 -12.15 -1.99 -8.81
CA THR A 268 -11.80 -1.48 -7.48
C THR A 268 -12.34 -2.40 -6.40
N LEU A 269 -11.46 -2.84 -5.51
CA LEU A 269 -11.84 -3.58 -4.30
C LEU A 269 -12.16 -2.61 -3.18
N TYR A 270 -13.03 -3.04 -2.28
CA TYR A 270 -13.42 -2.26 -1.12
C TYR A 270 -13.04 -2.98 0.16
N GLY A 271 -12.71 -2.23 1.18
CA GLY A 271 -12.40 -2.77 2.49
C GLY A 271 -12.80 -1.82 3.60
N THR A 272 -12.55 -2.26 4.83
CA THR A 272 -12.69 -1.44 6.03
C THR A 272 -11.45 -1.55 6.87
N VAL A 273 -11.02 -0.46 7.50
CA VAL A 273 -9.92 -0.49 8.47
C VAL A 273 -10.32 -1.38 9.64
N SER A 274 -9.60 -2.48 9.83
CA SER A 274 -9.80 -3.43 10.92
C SER A 274 -9.12 -2.92 12.20
N SER A 275 -7.87 -2.49 12.09
CA SER A 275 -7.11 -1.96 13.22
C SER A 275 -6.02 -0.99 12.77
N VAL A 276 -5.65 -0.09 13.69
CA VAL A 276 -4.54 0.85 13.56
C VAL A 276 -3.57 0.54 14.69
N GLY A 277 -2.34 0.16 14.34
CA GLY A 277 -1.31 -0.18 15.29
C GLY A 277 -0.84 1.03 16.09
N LEU A 278 -0.62 0.84 17.39
CA LEU A 278 -0.14 1.89 18.30
C LEU A 278 1.38 2.05 18.28
N VAL A 279 2.10 1.02 17.83
CA VAL A 279 3.55 0.98 17.79
C VAL A 279 4.02 1.46 16.43
N SER A 280 4.75 2.57 16.39
CA SER A 280 5.35 3.06 15.15
C SER A 280 6.55 2.21 14.74
N THR A 281 6.63 1.86 13.47
CA THR A 281 7.86 1.39 12.84
C THR A 281 8.56 2.60 12.23
N SER A 282 9.77 2.93 12.71
CA SER A 282 10.56 4.04 12.19
C SER A 282 11.61 3.53 11.22
N THR A 283 11.33 3.63 9.92
CA THR A 283 12.34 3.40 8.87
C THR A 283 12.84 4.77 8.40
N SER A 284 14.13 5.04 8.56
CA SER A 284 14.77 6.30 8.11
C SER A 284 14.31 7.58 8.83
N GLY A 285 13.79 7.48 10.06
CA GLY A 285 13.50 8.63 10.92
C GLY A 285 12.11 9.26 10.75
N VAL A 286 11.24 8.67 9.94
CA VAL A 286 9.81 9.03 9.86
C VAL A 286 9.01 7.92 10.54
N ALA A 287 8.16 8.28 11.51
CA ALA A 287 7.29 7.32 12.18
C ALA A 287 6.16 6.91 11.23
N SER A 288 6.02 5.60 11.02
CA SER A 288 4.92 5.00 10.27
C SER A 288 4.18 4.01 11.15
N TYR A 289 2.87 3.95 11.03
CA TYR A 289 2.00 3.12 11.86
C TYR A 289 1.36 2.05 10.98
N PRO A 290 1.41 0.77 11.38
CA PRO A 290 0.79 -0.30 10.62
C PRO A 290 -0.73 -0.18 10.73
N VAL A 291 -1.42 -0.31 9.60
CA VAL A 291 -2.87 -0.32 9.49
C VAL A 291 -3.27 -1.59 8.77
N VAL A 292 -4.18 -2.35 9.39
CA VAL A 292 -4.72 -3.59 8.80
C VAL A 292 -6.08 -3.27 8.21
N VAL A 293 -6.24 -3.53 6.92
CA VAL A 293 -7.49 -3.35 6.18
C VAL A 293 -8.09 -4.72 5.89
N ALA A 294 -9.33 -4.95 6.32
CA ALA A 294 -10.08 -6.15 5.95
C ALA A 294 -10.78 -5.92 4.60
N ILE A 295 -10.60 -6.84 3.66
CA ILE A 295 -11.22 -6.76 2.33
C ILE A 295 -12.67 -7.23 2.42
N THR A 296 -13.55 -6.51 1.73
CA THR A 296 -14.98 -6.77 1.65
C THR A 296 -15.37 -7.04 0.20
N GLY A 297 -16.29 -7.98 -0.04
CA GLY A 297 -16.77 -8.31 -1.38
C GLY A 297 -16.31 -9.68 -1.87
N ASP A 298 -16.19 -9.83 -3.19
CA ASP A 298 -15.74 -11.07 -3.82
C ASP A 298 -14.21 -11.16 -3.79
N THR A 299 -13.70 -12.21 -3.13
CA THR A 299 -12.27 -12.44 -2.96
C THR A 299 -11.77 -13.67 -3.73
N THR A 300 -12.58 -14.24 -4.62
CA THR A 300 -12.28 -15.53 -5.27
C THR A 300 -11.13 -15.46 -6.28
N THR A 301 -10.84 -14.27 -6.80
CA THR A 301 -9.77 -14.03 -7.79
C THR A 301 -8.52 -13.41 -7.16
N LEU A 302 -8.49 -13.24 -5.83
CA LEU A 302 -7.35 -12.65 -5.16
C LEU A 302 -6.23 -13.67 -4.99
N HIS A 303 -5.00 -13.18 -5.16
CA HIS A 303 -3.79 -13.95 -4.96
C HIS A 303 -2.98 -13.32 -3.85
N ASP A 304 -2.34 -14.19 -3.07
CA ASP A 304 -1.41 -13.77 -2.03
C ASP A 304 -0.20 -13.06 -2.64
N GLY A 305 0.30 -12.05 -1.94
CA GLY A 305 1.43 -11.23 -2.36
C GLY A 305 1.13 -10.21 -3.45
N THR A 306 -0.11 -10.06 -3.92
CA THR A 306 -0.47 -9.00 -4.86
C THR A 306 -0.33 -7.63 -4.20
N SER A 307 0.49 -6.75 -4.79
CA SER A 307 0.62 -5.37 -4.35
C SER A 307 -0.62 -4.56 -4.70
N VAL A 308 -1.09 -3.76 -3.74
CA VAL A 308 -2.26 -2.90 -3.90
C VAL A 308 -1.97 -1.48 -3.42
N ASP A 309 -2.51 -0.51 -4.13
CA ASP A 309 -2.64 0.86 -3.68
C ASP A 309 -3.88 0.97 -2.79
N VAL A 310 -3.69 1.53 -1.60
CA VAL A 310 -4.68 1.62 -0.53
C VAL A 310 -5.08 3.07 -0.36
N SER A 311 -6.35 3.39 -0.53
CA SER A 311 -6.92 4.72 -0.29
C SER A 311 -7.92 4.67 0.86
N ILE A 312 -7.51 5.13 2.04
CA ILE A 312 -8.32 5.15 3.25
C ILE A 312 -9.13 6.45 3.29
N ILE A 313 -10.45 6.37 3.26
CA ILE A 313 -11.38 7.50 3.29
C ILE A 313 -11.83 7.75 4.74
N TYR A 314 -11.19 8.70 5.42
CA TYR A 314 -11.49 9.02 6.82
C TYR A 314 -12.55 10.13 6.99
N GLN A 315 -12.84 10.88 5.93
CA GLN A 315 -13.89 11.89 5.95
C GLN A 315 -14.64 11.93 4.62
N ARG A 316 -15.97 11.84 4.68
CA ARG A 316 -16.86 11.97 3.52
C ARG A 316 -17.96 12.97 3.82
N ARG A 317 -18.10 13.97 2.96
CA ARG A 317 -19.13 15.02 3.05
C ARG A 317 -19.93 15.03 1.75
N ALA A 318 -21.19 14.63 1.82
CA ALA A 318 -22.13 14.73 0.71
C ALA A 318 -22.66 16.17 0.58
N ASP A 319 -23.23 16.49 -0.58
CA ASP A 319 -23.95 17.73 -0.84
C ASP A 319 -23.12 19.01 -0.61
N VAL A 320 -21.84 18.99 -1.03
CA VAL A 320 -20.95 20.15 -0.95
C VAL A 320 -20.98 20.90 -2.29
N LEU A 321 -21.32 22.19 -2.26
CA LEU A 321 -21.28 23.03 -3.47
C LEU A 321 -19.83 23.24 -3.90
N THR A 322 -19.50 22.79 -5.11
CA THR A 322 -18.12 22.83 -5.63
C THR A 322 -18.06 23.51 -6.98
N VAL A 323 -16.94 24.18 -7.25
CA VAL A 323 -16.60 24.72 -8.56
C VAL A 323 -15.16 24.31 -8.93
N PRO A 324 -14.83 24.21 -10.23
CA PRO A 324 -13.44 23.96 -10.63
C PRO A 324 -12.48 25.03 -10.11
N ALA A 325 -11.28 24.64 -9.68
CA ALA A 325 -10.29 25.58 -9.16
C ALA A 325 -9.95 26.70 -10.16
N LEU A 326 -9.98 26.39 -11.46
CA LEU A 326 -9.76 27.35 -12.56
C LEU A 326 -10.82 28.45 -12.67
N ALA A 327 -11.97 28.29 -12.02
CA ALA A 327 -13.03 29.30 -11.96
C ALA A 327 -12.87 30.29 -10.80
N VAL A 328 -12.05 29.95 -9.80
CA VAL A 328 -11.82 30.78 -8.62
C VAL A 328 -10.60 31.65 -8.85
N THR A 329 -10.79 32.97 -8.78
CA THR A 329 -9.69 33.94 -8.78
C THR A 329 -9.55 34.54 -7.38
N THR A 330 -8.42 34.24 -6.73
CA THR A 330 -8.08 34.76 -5.41
C THR A 330 -7.10 35.91 -5.54
N SER A 331 -7.43 37.06 -4.96
CA SER A 331 -6.56 38.23 -4.88
C SER A 331 -6.49 38.71 -3.43
N GLY A 332 -5.34 38.49 -2.78
CA GLY A 332 -5.21 38.65 -1.34
C GLY A 332 -6.19 37.72 -0.60
N ASP A 333 -6.97 38.29 0.33
CA ASP A 333 -7.96 37.54 1.12
C ASP A 333 -9.33 37.38 0.44
N THR A 334 -9.50 37.90 -0.79
CA THR A 334 -10.80 37.89 -1.47
C THR A 334 -10.82 36.88 -2.62
N SER A 335 -11.64 35.85 -2.48
CA SER A 335 -11.95 34.88 -3.53
C SER A 335 -13.15 35.37 -4.36
N THR A 336 -13.01 35.34 -5.68
CA THR A 336 -14.05 35.80 -6.60
C THR A 336 -14.26 34.83 -7.74
N VAL A 337 -15.50 34.69 -8.17
CA VAL A 337 -15.92 33.82 -9.28
C VAL A 337 -16.71 34.66 -10.27
N THR A 338 -16.46 34.46 -11.57
CA THR A 338 -17.24 35.12 -12.63
C THR A 338 -18.39 34.22 -13.02
N THR A 339 -19.61 34.66 -12.75
CA THR A 339 -20.84 33.98 -13.20
C THR A 339 -21.28 34.54 -14.55
N GLN A 340 -21.94 33.72 -15.37
CA GLN A 340 -22.54 34.13 -16.64
C GLN A 340 -24.02 33.77 -16.64
N ALA A 341 -24.86 34.77 -16.88
CA ALA A 341 -26.30 34.56 -17.06
C ALA A 341 -26.61 34.01 -18.47
N GLY A 342 -27.81 33.45 -18.67
CA GLY A 342 -28.21 32.83 -19.94
C GLY A 342 -28.26 33.79 -21.15
N ASP A 343 -28.18 35.09 -20.93
CA ASP A 343 -28.06 36.15 -21.94
C ASP A 343 -26.60 36.45 -22.35
N GLY A 344 -25.62 35.79 -21.72
CA GLY A 344 -24.19 36.01 -21.93
C GLY A 344 -23.58 37.09 -21.03
N THR A 345 -24.35 37.74 -20.16
CA THR A 345 -23.86 38.78 -19.26
C THR A 345 -23.02 38.16 -18.14
N GLN A 346 -21.78 38.65 -17.98
CA GLN A 346 -20.88 38.19 -16.91
C GLN A 346 -20.92 39.10 -15.69
N LYS A 347 -21.01 38.50 -14.51
CA LYS A 347 -20.99 39.18 -13.22
C LYS A 347 -19.96 38.55 -12.30
N LYS A 348 -19.06 39.38 -11.78
CA LYS A 348 -18.10 38.97 -10.74
C LYS A 348 -18.81 38.90 -9.40
N VAL A 349 -18.75 37.74 -8.76
CA VAL A 349 -19.37 37.44 -7.48
C VAL A 349 -18.28 37.11 -6.48
N THR A 350 -18.32 37.77 -5.32
CA THR A 350 -17.43 37.44 -4.20
C THR A 350 -17.95 36.19 -3.52
N VAL A 351 -17.08 35.20 -3.34
CA VAL A 351 -17.41 33.92 -2.74
C VAL A 351 -16.55 33.67 -1.52
N LYS A 352 -17.05 32.88 -0.56
CA LYS A 352 -16.21 32.29 0.48
C LYS A 352 -15.86 30.87 0.07
N THR A 353 -14.58 30.64 -0.13
CA THR A 353 -14.04 29.31 -0.44
C THR A 353 -13.81 28.54 0.85
N GLY A 354 -14.16 27.27 0.84
CA GLY A 354 -13.85 26.30 1.88
C GLY A 354 -12.63 25.48 1.50
N GLU A 355 -12.72 24.17 1.70
CA GLU A 355 -11.64 23.25 1.36
C GLU A 355 -11.47 23.08 -0.16
N THR A 356 -10.26 22.73 -0.57
CA THR A 356 -9.94 22.38 -1.96
C THR A 356 -9.53 20.92 -1.99
N SER A 357 -10.15 20.12 -2.85
CA SER A 357 -9.78 18.71 -3.07
C SER A 357 -9.67 18.43 -4.56
N GLY A 358 -8.49 18.00 -5.00
CA GLY A 358 -8.17 17.82 -6.41
C GLY A 358 -8.36 19.11 -7.23
N ASN A 359 -9.21 19.05 -8.25
CA ASN A 359 -9.54 20.18 -9.13
C ASN A 359 -10.79 20.97 -8.67
N LEU A 360 -11.35 20.66 -7.51
CA LEU A 360 -12.59 21.27 -7.02
C LEU A 360 -12.33 22.09 -5.76
N VAL A 361 -13.00 23.24 -5.69
CA VAL A 361 -12.99 24.14 -4.53
C VAL A 361 -14.40 24.21 -3.96
N GLU A 362 -14.54 23.97 -2.66
CA GLU A 362 -15.79 24.15 -1.92
C GLU A 362 -16.17 25.63 -1.87
N ILE A 363 -17.44 25.94 -2.11
CA ILE A 363 -18.01 27.27 -1.97
C ILE A 363 -19.00 27.23 -0.81
N THR A 364 -18.64 27.88 0.31
CA THR A 364 -19.49 27.93 1.51
C THR A 364 -20.53 29.05 1.44
N SER A 365 -20.29 30.08 0.64
CA SER A 365 -21.28 31.14 0.37
C SER A 365 -20.94 31.93 -0.89
N GLY A 366 -21.96 32.53 -1.50
CA GLY A 366 -21.84 33.43 -2.64
C GLY A 366 -22.30 32.84 -3.97
N LEU A 367 -22.54 31.53 -4.06
CA LEU A 367 -23.12 30.85 -5.22
C LEU A 367 -24.21 29.88 -4.77
N SER A 368 -25.08 29.53 -5.71
CA SER A 368 -26.10 28.49 -5.56
C SER A 368 -25.83 27.33 -6.54
N GLU A 369 -26.42 26.17 -6.27
CA GLU A 369 -26.41 25.05 -7.21
C GLU A 369 -27.04 25.46 -8.56
N GLY A 370 -26.40 25.06 -9.65
CA GLY A 370 -26.81 25.40 -11.02
C GLY A 370 -26.29 26.75 -11.53
N ASP A 371 -25.60 27.55 -10.71
CA ASP A 371 -25.01 28.80 -11.16
C ASP A 371 -23.93 28.54 -12.22
N SER A 372 -24.06 29.19 -13.37
CA SER A 372 -23.13 29.08 -14.50
C SER A 372 -21.85 29.90 -14.25
N VAL A 373 -20.72 29.21 -14.07
CA VAL A 373 -19.43 29.80 -13.73
C VAL A 373 -18.45 29.76 -14.91
N VAL A 374 -17.81 30.89 -15.20
CA VAL A 374 -16.86 31.04 -16.30
C VAL A 374 -15.46 30.59 -15.87
N LEU A 375 -14.88 29.68 -16.64
CA LEU A 375 -13.48 29.28 -16.49
C LEU A 375 -12.56 30.35 -17.09
N ALA A 376 -11.51 30.73 -16.35
CA ALA A 376 -10.50 31.64 -16.88
C ALA A 376 -9.66 30.93 -17.95
N THR A 377 -9.99 31.13 -19.23
CA THR A 377 -9.13 30.69 -20.34
C THR A 377 -8.10 31.77 -20.64
N PHE A 378 -6.82 31.47 -20.43
CA PHE A 378 -5.75 32.35 -20.89
C PHE A 378 -5.63 32.27 -22.41
N THR A 379 -6.04 33.33 -23.12
CA THR A 379 -5.70 33.50 -24.53
C THR A 379 -4.36 34.24 -24.59
N PRO A 380 -3.25 33.61 -25.01
CA PRO A 380 -2.01 34.34 -25.21
C PRO A 380 -2.27 35.43 -26.24
N GLY A 381 -2.09 36.69 -25.83
CA GLY A 381 -2.23 37.82 -26.73
C GLY A 381 -1.33 37.61 -27.93
N SER A 382 -1.92 37.62 -29.14
CA SER A 382 -1.15 37.70 -30.37
C SER A 382 -0.40 39.03 -30.34
N GLY A 383 0.85 39.00 -29.88
CA GLY A 383 1.73 40.14 -29.93
C GLY A 383 1.91 40.50 -31.40
N ASN A 384 1.45 41.68 -31.79
CA ASN A 384 1.75 42.27 -33.09
C ASN A 384 3.27 42.46 -33.20
N GLY A 385 3.96 41.43 -33.71
CA GLY A 385 5.33 41.53 -34.17
C GLY A 385 5.38 42.43 -35.40
N GLN A 386 5.47 43.74 -35.17
CA GLN A 386 5.77 44.70 -36.21
C GLN A 386 7.22 44.45 -36.65
N SER A 387 7.37 43.82 -37.81
CA SER A 387 8.63 43.61 -38.51
C SER A 387 9.25 44.97 -38.90
N GLY A 388 9.98 45.57 -37.96
CA GLY A 388 10.84 46.73 -38.18
C GLY A 388 12.24 46.28 -38.58
N GLN A 389 12.46 46.17 -39.89
CA GLN A 389 13.75 45.92 -40.49
C GLN A 389 14.63 47.19 -40.44
N ARG A 390 15.83 47.07 -39.85
CA ARG A 390 17.07 47.90 -39.94
C ARG A 390 17.44 48.69 -38.67
N GLY A 391 18.63 48.40 -38.15
CA GLY A 391 19.32 49.24 -37.16
C GLY A 391 20.59 48.61 -36.61
N GLN A 392 21.64 48.58 -37.42
CA GLN A 392 23.01 48.20 -37.07
C GLN A 392 23.59 49.12 -35.97
N GLY A 393 24.18 48.53 -34.92
CA GLY A 393 25.24 49.16 -34.13
C GLY A 393 24.96 49.31 -32.63
N GLY A 394 25.92 48.90 -31.79
CA GLY A 394 26.04 49.38 -30.41
C GLY A 394 26.37 48.32 -29.37
N TYR A 395 27.61 47.82 -29.35
CA TYR A 395 28.18 47.25 -28.13
C TYR A 395 28.42 48.39 -27.13
N GLY A 396 27.81 48.32 -25.95
CA GLY A 396 28.00 49.34 -24.92
C GLY A 396 27.44 48.96 -23.56
N GLY A 397 28.35 48.60 -22.64
CA GLY A 397 28.31 49.02 -21.23
C GLY A 397 27.34 48.30 -20.28
N PHE A 398 27.79 47.21 -19.66
CA PHE A 398 27.25 46.77 -18.38
C PHE A 398 27.78 47.70 -17.27
N GLY A 399 26.92 48.61 -16.83
CA GLY A 399 27.12 49.43 -15.63
C GLY A 399 26.90 48.58 -14.37
N GLY A 400 27.89 48.64 -13.47
CA GLY A 400 27.90 47.92 -12.20
C GLY A 400 26.81 48.38 -11.23
N GLY A 401 26.19 47.41 -10.58
CA GLY A 401 25.46 47.59 -9.34
C GLY A 401 26.26 46.96 -8.20
N GLU A 402 26.61 47.78 -7.22
CA GLU A 402 27.30 47.41 -5.98
C GLU A 402 26.54 46.34 -5.19
N LEU A 403 27.26 45.29 -4.79
CA LEU A 403 26.82 44.29 -3.83
C LEU A 403 27.11 44.79 -2.41
N PRO A 404 26.13 44.86 -1.50
CA PRO A 404 26.38 45.15 -0.09
C PRO A 404 27.11 43.96 0.56
N GLY A 405 28.15 44.29 1.32
CA GLY A 405 29.19 43.35 1.76
C GLY A 405 28.85 42.45 2.94
N GLY A 406 29.64 41.37 3.03
CA GLY A 406 30.36 41.01 4.25
C GLY A 406 29.65 40.13 5.27
N GLY A 407 29.45 38.85 4.95
CA GLY A 407 29.20 37.78 5.92
C GLY A 407 30.31 36.72 5.84
N ASN A 408 31.02 36.51 6.95
CA ASN A 408 32.21 35.67 7.10
C ASN A 408 31.96 34.19 6.70
N ILE A 409 32.85 33.63 5.88
CA ILE A 409 32.96 32.18 5.66
C ILE A 409 34.07 31.67 6.59
N PRO A 410 33.79 30.80 7.57
CA PRO A 410 34.83 30.22 8.41
C PRO A 410 35.64 29.16 7.64
N GLU A 411 36.94 29.36 7.73
CA GLU A 411 38.02 28.50 7.25
C GLU A 411 38.08 27.21 8.08
N GLY A 412 37.98 26.04 7.43
CA GLY A 412 37.91 24.76 8.14
C GLY A 412 38.13 23.52 7.27
N GLY A 413 39.40 23.24 6.96
CA GLY A 413 39.99 21.89 6.96
C GLY A 413 39.43 20.80 6.04
N PHE A 414 40.09 20.59 4.89
CA PHE A 414 40.08 19.30 4.19
C PHE A 414 41.39 18.54 4.48
N PRO A 415 41.37 17.41 5.19
CA PRO A 415 42.43 16.41 5.10
C PRO A 415 42.09 15.41 3.98
N GLY A 416 43.04 15.24 3.05
CA GLY A 416 42.94 14.28 1.95
C GLY A 416 43.28 12.84 2.33
N GLY A 417 43.22 11.96 1.32
CA GLY A 417 43.96 10.69 1.30
C GLY A 417 43.21 9.51 0.69
N PHE A 418 43.89 8.79 -0.22
CA PHE A 418 43.60 7.50 -0.88
C PHE A 418 42.67 7.55 -2.11
N SER A 419 43.12 7.58 -3.38
CA SER A 419 44.15 6.85 -4.16
C SER A 419 43.70 5.52 -4.79
N GLY A 420 43.57 5.55 -6.12
CA GLY A 420 43.82 4.44 -7.07
C GLY A 420 42.65 3.49 -7.29
N GLY A 421 42.19 3.16 -8.50
CA GLY A 421 42.81 3.20 -9.83
C GLY A 421 42.54 1.84 -10.49
N GLY A 422 41.91 1.81 -11.67
CA GLY A 422 41.59 0.53 -12.32
C GLY A 422 41.08 0.67 -13.74
N GLN A 423 42.00 0.74 -14.72
CA GLN A 423 41.68 0.40 -16.11
C GLN A 423 42.90 -0.21 -16.82
N GLY A 424 42.74 -1.47 -17.22
CA GLY A 424 43.25 -2.04 -18.47
C GLY A 424 44.69 -2.54 -18.54
N GLY A 425 44.86 -3.82 -18.90
CA GLY A 425 46.14 -4.31 -19.43
C GLY A 425 46.28 -5.83 -19.50
N TYR A 426 46.11 -6.36 -20.71
CA TYR A 426 46.42 -7.73 -21.12
C TYR A 426 47.89 -8.11 -20.89
N GLN A 427 48.16 -9.42 -20.71
CA GLN A 427 49.09 -10.25 -21.52
C GLN A 427 49.97 -11.21 -20.68
N GLY A 428 49.77 -12.51 -20.91
CA GLY A 428 50.86 -13.46 -21.17
C GLY A 428 51.61 -14.11 -20.00
N GLY A 429 51.32 -15.40 -19.78
CA GLY A 429 52.34 -16.45 -19.85
C GLY A 429 53.06 -16.89 -18.56
N GLY A 430 52.89 -18.17 -18.20
CA GLY A 430 54.03 -19.05 -17.92
C GLY A 430 54.27 -19.57 -16.49
N ARG A 431 54.04 -20.88 -16.35
CA ARG A 431 54.87 -21.91 -15.68
C ARG A 431 55.06 -21.96 -14.15
N ASN A 432 54.73 -23.16 -13.67
CA ASN A 432 55.44 -24.07 -12.74
C ASN A 432 55.65 -23.67 -11.28
N GLY A 433 55.32 -24.65 -10.42
CA GLY A 433 55.70 -24.75 -9.02
C GLY A 433 54.80 -25.71 -8.30
#